data_AF-A0AAD7JC07-F1
#
_entry.id   AF-A0AAD7JC07-F1
#
_cell.length_a   1.000
_cell.length_b   1.000
_cell.length_c   1.000
_cell.angle_alpha   90.00
_cell.angle_beta   90.00
_cell.angle_gamma   90.00
#
_symmetry.space_group_name_H-M   'P 1'
#
loop_
_entity.id
_entity.type
_entity.pdbx_description
1 polymer ?
#
loop_
_entity_poly.entity_id
_entity_poly.type
_entity_poly.pdbx_seq_one_letter_code
_entity_poly.pdbx_strand_id
1 'polypeptide(L)'
;EIEGWVGIKHRDVLRCLAAELKARRARTVFKTAAPESPERTWCRKASMLAKRSAKTRAEERWDLTIPPNTALPGLHLQGNRQCVFYRSIREIKNKTLTPRPSTLKMLDVVRKDVKSAFGRYVTDADIWLAVSAKDLLPRTAQFLWKGLHKAHRIGSYWNHIPECGARAICQECGALEDLEHILLRCTSPGQSIIWQAAETLW
;
A
#
# COMPACT_ATOMS: atom_id res chain seq x y z
N GLU A 1 -17.83 -9.37 -12.05
CA GLU A 1 -18.42 -8.33 -12.93
C GLU A 1 -19.45 -7.46 -12.23
N ILE A 2 -20.40 -8.03 -11.47
CA ILE A 2 -21.42 -7.27 -10.71
C ILE A 2 -20.78 -6.16 -9.85
N GLU A 3 -19.66 -6.46 -9.17
CA GLU A 3 -18.88 -5.49 -8.39
C GLU A 3 -18.00 -4.54 -9.22
N GLY A 4 -18.22 -4.44 -10.53
CA GLY A 4 -17.57 -3.44 -11.40
C GLY A 4 -16.05 -3.52 -11.45
N TRP A 5 -15.46 -4.66 -11.08
CA TRP A 5 -14.00 -4.85 -11.00
C TRP A 5 -13.28 -3.88 -10.05
N VAL A 6 -14.00 -3.36 -9.05
CA VAL A 6 -13.48 -2.46 -8.03
C VAL A 6 -12.47 -3.21 -7.17
N GLY A 7 -11.29 -2.62 -6.95
CA GLY A 7 -10.30 -3.19 -6.04
C GLY A 7 -9.45 -4.32 -6.59
N ILE A 8 -9.64 -4.68 -7.86
CA ILE A 8 -8.95 -5.80 -8.47
C ILE A 8 -7.65 -5.31 -9.12
N LYS A 9 -6.52 -5.90 -8.75
CA LYS A 9 -5.22 -5.63 -9.38
C LYS A 9 -5.27 -6.08 -10.85
N HIS A 10 -4.67 -5.29 -11.74
CA HIS A 10 -4.65 -5.57 -13.19
C HIS A 10 -6.04 -5.79 -13.80
N ARG A 11 -7.07 -5.08 -13.30
CA ARG A 11 -8.46 -5.26 -13.72
C ARG A 11 -8.69 -5.14 -15.21
N ASP A 12 -7.92 -4.31 -15.92
CA ASP A 12 -8.14 -4.07 -17.35
C ASP A 12 -7.81 -5.33 -18.18
N VAL A 13 -6.76 -6.08 -17.80
CA VAL A 13 -6.43 -7.37 -18.40
C VAL A 13 -7.54 -8.39 -18.15
N LEU A 14 -8.05 -8.45 -16.92
CA LEU A 14 -9.11 -9.40 -16.57
C LEU A 14 -10.45 -9.05 -17.23
N ARG A 15 -10.75 -7.76 -17.41
CA ARG A 15 -11.92 -7.30 -18.15
C ARG A 15 -11.84 -7.68 -19.62
N CYS A 16 -10.68 -7.49 -20.24
CA CYS A 16 -10.44 -7.93 -21.62
C CYS A 16 -10.58 -9.45 -21.75
N LEU A 17 -9.96 -10.22 -20.84
CA LEU A 17 -10.08 -11.68 -20.83
C LEU A 17 -11.53 -12.15 -20.68
N ALA A 18 -12.29 -11.56 -19.76
CA ALA A 18 -13.70 -11.90 -19.55
C ALA A 18 -14.55 -11.58 -20.79
N ALA A 19 -14.28 -10.46 -21.45
CA ALA A 19 -14.93 -10.08 -22.70
C ALA A 19 -14.64 -11.07 -23.84
N GLU A 20 -13.37 -11.45 -24.02
CA GLU A 20 -12.96 -12.46 -25.00
C GLU A 20 -13.62 -13.82 -24.76
N LEU A 21 -13.71 -14.24 -23.49
CA LEU A 21 -14.37 -15.50 -23.13
C LEU A 21 -15.86 -15.49 -23.46
N LYS A 22 -16.54 -14.34 -23.32
CA LYS A 22 -17.95 -14.17 -23.70
C LYS A 22 -18.16 -14.10 -25.21
N ALA A 23 -17.21 -13.52 -25.94
CA ALA A 23 -17.27 -13.43 -27.39
C ALA A 23 -17.13 -14.81 -28.08
N ARG A 24 -16.51 -15.78 -27.39
CA ARG A 24 -16.35 -17.14 -27.91
C ARG A 24 -17.71 -17.85 -28.02
N ARG A 25 -18.02 -18.30 -29.23
CA ARG A 25 -19.23 -19.10 -29.53
C ARG A 25 -19.11 -20.55 -29.09
N ALA A 26 -17.89 -21.09 -29.03
CA ALA A 26 -17.64 -22.47 -28.64
C ALA A 26 -17.58 -22.63 -27.12
N ARG A 27 -18.08 -23.77 -26.61
CA ARG A 27 -17.98 -24.14 -25.20
C ARG A 27 -16.52 -24.10 -24.76
N THR A 28 -16.20 -23.22 -23.82
CA THR A 28 -14.88 -23.12 -23.21
C THR A 28 -14.90 -23.73 -21.82
N VAL A 29 -13.95 -24.62 -21.53
CA VAL A 29 -13.80 -25.25 -20.21
C VAL A 29 -12.40 -25.01 -19.68
N PHE A 30 -12.29 -24.69 -18.39
CA PHE A 30 -11.01 -24.59 -17.70
C PHE A 30 -10.67 -25.95 -17.09
N LYS A 31 -9.50 -26.49 -17.44
CA LYS A 31 -8.98 -27.74 -16.88
C LYS A 31 -7.67 -27.46 -16.16
N THR A 32 -7.58 -27.85 -14.89
CA THR A 32 -6.33 -27.84 -14.14
C THR A 32 -5.62 -29.17 -14.36
N ALA A 33 -4.37 -29.14 -14.82
CA ALA A 33 -3.57 -30.36 -15.00
C ALA A 33 -3.19 -30.97 -13.64
N ALA A 34 -3.52 -32.24 -13.43
CA ALA A 34 -3.11 -32.98 -12.25
C ALA A 34 -1.58 -33.15 -12.22
N PRO A 35 -0.95 -33.33 -11.03
CA PRO A 35 0.51 -33.37 -10.91
C PRO A 35 1.20 -34.39 -11.83
N GLU A 36 0.56 -35.55 -12.04
CA GLU A 36 1.11 -36.69 -12.79
C GLU A 36 0.56 -36.82 -14.21
N SER A 37 -0.30 -35.90 -14.66
CA SER A 37 -0.97 -36.04 -15.96
C SER A 37 -0.06 -35.65 -17.14
N PRO A 38 -0.27 -36.24 -18.34
CA PRO A 38 0.48 -35.86 -19.55
C PRO A 38 0.38 -34.37 -19.86
N GLU A 39 -0.76 -33.73 -19.61
CA GLU A 39 -1.00 -32.29 -19.83
C GLU A 39 -0.08 -31.41 -18.97
N ARG A 40 0.40 -31.91 -17.82
CA ARG A 40 1.36 -31.19 -16.97
C ARG A 40 2.64 -30.84 -17.73
N THR A 41 3.06 -31.68 -18.68
CA THR A 41 4.23 -31.40 -19.51
C THR A 41 4.04 -30.16 -20.39
N TRP A 42 2.82 -29.95 -20.92
CA TRP A 42 2.44 -28.79 -21.72
C TRP A 42 2.42 -27.53 -20.86
N CYS A 43 1.85 -27.61 -19.65
CA CYS A 43 1.90 -26.51 -18.68
C CYS A 43 3.34 -26.13 -18.31
N ARG A 44 4.24 -27.11 -18.13
CA ARG A 44 5.67 -26.86 -17.86
C ARG A 44 6.35 -26.17 -19.04
N LYS A 45 6.10 -26.61 -20.28
CA LYS A 45 6.62 -25.96 -21.50
C LYS A 45 6.14 -24.51 -21.62
N ALA A 46 4.83 -24.27 -21.47
CA ALA A 46 4.26 -22.92 -21.48
C ALA A 46 4.87 -22.03 -20.37
N SER A 47 5.03 -22.57 -19.16
CA SER A 47 5.69 -21.85 -18.04
C SER A 47 7.15 -21.53 -18.32
N MET A 48 7.89 -22.44 -18.97
CA MET A 48 9.28 -22.21 -19.35
C MET A 48 9.39 -21.11 -20.41
N LEU A 49 8.53 -21.13 -21.43
CA LEU A 49 8.46 -20.08 -22.45
C LEU A 49 8.16 -18.72 -21.81
N ALA A 50 7.15 -18.64 -20.93
CA ALA A 50 6.82 -17.41 -20.21
C ALA A 50 8.00 -16.88 -19.38
N LYS A 51 8.73 -17.75 -18.67
CA LYS A 51 9.92 -17.36 -17.90
C LYS A 51 11.06 -16.86 -18.78
N ARG A 52 11.26 -17.44 -19.97
CA ARG A 52 12.27 -16.98 -20.92
C ARG A 52 11.89 -15.61 -21.47
N SER A 53 10.66 -15.44 -21.93
CA SER A 53 10.17 -14.16 -22.44
C SER A 53 10.20 -13.06 -21.38
N ALA A 54 9.94 -13.37 -20.11
CA ALA A 54 10.02 -12.39 -19.02
C ALA A 54 11.44 -11.82 -18.78
N LYS A 55 12.49 -12.51 -19.24
CA LYS A 55 13.88 -12.02 -19.19
C LYS A 55 14.24 -11.12 -20.37
N THR A 56 13.49 -11.25 -21.47
CA THR A 56 13.65 -10.41 -22.65
C THR A 56 12.80 -9.16 -22.47
N ARG A 57 13.38 -7.97 -22.69
CA ARG A 57 12.62 -6.72 -22.64
C ARG A 57 11.70 -6.65 -23.86
N ALA A 58 10.45 -7.08 -23.70
CA ALA A 58 9.42 -6.90 -24.71
C ALA A 58 8.87 -5.47 -24.61
N GLU A 59 8.91 -4.72 -25.72
CA GLU A 59 8.29 -3.39 -25.85
C GLU A 59 6.84 -3.47 -26.33
N GLU A 60 6.29 -4.69 -26.47
CA GLU A 60 4.94 -4.91 -26.97
C GLU A 60 3.90 -4.35 -26.00
N ARG A 61 3.13 -3.38 -26.48
CA ARG A 61 1.91 -2.92 -25.83
C ARG A 61 0.80 -3.90 -26.18
N TRP A 62 0.23 -4.55 -25.17
CA TRP A 62 -0.96 -5.38 -25.37
C TRP A 62 -2.17 -4.50 -25.66
N ASP A 63 -2.93 -4.90 -26.68
CA ASP A 63 -4.24 -4.30 -26.91
C ASP A 63 -5.23 -4.83 -25.86
N LEU A 64 -5.73 -3.92 -25.03
CA LEU A 64 -6.74 -4.20 -23.99
C LEU A 64 -8.11 -3.62 -24.37
N THR A 65 -8.33 -3.39 -25.67
CA THR A 65 -9.61 -2.92 -26.18
C THR A 65 -10.66 -4.00 -25.97
N ILE A 66 -11.72 -3.64 -25.26
CA ILE A 66 -12.83 -4.55 -24.94
C ILE A 66 -13.83 -4.53 -26.11
N PRO A 67 -14.17 -5.68 -26.71
CA PRO A 67 -15.16 -5.75 -27.77
C PRO A 67 -16.51 -5.14 -27.34
N PRO A 68 -17.20 -4.38 -28.23
CA PRO A 68 -18.50 -3.81 -27.91
C PRO A 68 -19.53 -4.91 -27.56
N ASN A 69 -20.47 -4.60 -26.67
CA ASN A 69 -21.53 -5.51 -26.19
C ASN A 69 -21.09 -6.73 -25.36
N THR A 70 -19.80 -6.88 -25.03
CA THR A 70 -19.32 -8.00 -24.19
C THR A 70 -19.16 -7.64 -22.72
N ALA A 71 -19.01 -6.34 -22.41
CA ALA A 71 -18.80 -5.86 -21.05
C ALA A 71 -20.06 -5.24 -20.44
N LEU A 72 -20.31 -5.59 -19.17
CA LEU A 72 -21.23 -4.84 -18.33
C LEU A 72 -20.58 -3.48 -18.00
N PRO A 73 -21.27 -2.35 -18.24
CA PRO A 73 -20.73 -1.04 -17.96
C PRO A 73 -20.70 -0.80 -16.44
N GLY A 74 -19.50 -0.70 -15.88
CA GLY A 74 -19.29 -0.20 -14.53
C GLY A 74 -19.82 -1.12 -13.42
N LEU A 75 -20.22 -0.49 -12.32
CA LEU A 75 -20.65 -1.15 -11.09
C LEU A 75 -22.18 -1.26 -11.07
N HIS A 76 -22.72 -2.47 -10.89
CA HIS A 76 -24.16 -2.64 -10.74
C HIS A 76 -24.65 -1.91 -9.48
N LEU A 77 -25.67 -1.06 -9.63
CA LEU A 77 -26.27 -0.32 -8.52
C LEU A 77 -27.17 -1.21 -7.64
N GLN A 78 -28.00 -2.05 -8.29
CA GLN A 78 -28.91 -2.94 -7.59
C GLN A 78 -28.18 -4.18 -7.07
N GLY A 79 -28.42 -4.54 -5.81
CA GLY A 79 -27.90 -5.77 -5.20
C GLY A 79 -26.43 -5.73 -4.79
N ASN A 80 -25.77 -4.56 -4.86
CA ASN A 80 -24.38 -4.41 -4.44
C ASN A 80 -24.25 -3.93 -3.00
N ARG A 81 -23.03 -4.06 -2.47
CA ARG A 81 -22.73 -3.71 -1.07
C ARG A 81 -22.22 -2.28 -0.97
N GLN A 82 -22.63 -1.56 0.08
CA GLN A 82 -22.15 -0.20 0.38
C GLN A 82 -20.62 -0.11 0.39
N CYS A 83 -19.94 -1.12 0.92
CA CYS A 83 -18.47 -1.16 0.96
C CYS A 83 -17.83 -1.15 -0.44
N VAL A 84 -18.47 -1.75 -1.45
CA VAL A 84 -17.99 -1.76 -2.84
C VAL A 84 -18.17 -0.39 -3.47
N PHE A 85 -19.33 0.26 -3.27
CA PHE A 85 -19.54 1.65 -3.70
C PHE A 85 -18.56 2.62 -3.06
N TYR A 86 -18.36 2.50 -1.74
CA TYR A 86 -17.41 3.33 -1.04
C TYR A 86 -16.00 3.13 -1.60
N ARG A 87 -15.58 1.88 -1.81
CA ARG A 87 -14.27 1.56 -2.39
C ARG A 87 -14.11 2.13 -3.81
N SER A 88 -15.13 2.04 -4.66
CA SER A 88 -15.05 2.59 -6.02
C SER A 88 -14.87 4.11 -6.01
N ILE A 89 -15.62 4.81 -5.17
CA ILE A 89 -15.50 6.26 -4.98
C ILE A 89 -14.11 6.60 -4.44
N ARG A 90 -13.61 5.85 -3.45
CA ARG A 90 -12.27 6.04 -2.90
C ARG A 90 -11.19 5.82 -3.95
N GLU A 91 -11.31 4.82 -4.82
CA GLU A 91 -10.36 4.61 -5.93
C GLU A 91 -10.35 5.79 -6.90
N ILE A 92 -11.52 6.31 -7.26
CA ILE A 92 -11.63 7.48 -8.14
C ILE A 92 -10.99 8.70 -7.48
N LYS A 93 -11.34 9.00 -6.22
CA LYS A 93 -10.78 10.13 -5.47
C LYS A 93 -9.28 9.96 -5.26
N ASN A 94 -8.80 8.77 -4.92
CA ASN A 94 -7.38 8.53 -4.68
C ASN A 94 -6.54 8.75 -5.95
N LYS A 95 -7.10 8.56 -7.15
CA LYS A 95 -6.40 8.88 -8.42
C LYS A 95 -6.18 10.38 -8.62
N THR A 96 -7.06 11.21 -8.07
CA THR A 96 -6.96 12.67 -8.18
C THR A 96 -6.20 13.31 -7.01
N LEU A 97 -5.97 12.56 -5.92
CA LEU A 97 -5.25 13.05 -4.76
C LEU A 97 -3.74 13.05 -5.01
N THR A 98 -3.12 14.19 -4.77
CA THR A 98 -1.66 14.28 -4.73
C THR A 98 -1.15 13.71 -3.42
N PRO A 99 -0.13 12.83 -3.44
CA PRO A 99 0.52 12.37 -2.22
C PRO A 99 1.08 13.54 -1.42
N ARG A 100 0.92 13.51 -0.09
CA ARG A 100 1.48 14.53 0.79
C ARG A 100 3.01 14.42 0.81
N PRO A 101 3.77 15.48 0.48
CA PRO A 101 5.24 15.42 0.46
C PRO A 101 5.86 15.00 1.79
N SER A 102 5.28 15.44 2.92
CA SER A 102 5.75 15.06 4.25
C SER A 102 5.64 13.55 4.52
N THR A 103 4.54 12.93 4.10
CA THR A 103 4.32 11.49 4.22
C THR A 103 5.29 10.71 3.34
N LEU A 104 5.50 11.14 2.09
CA LEU A 104 6.46 10.49 1.21
C LEU A 104 7.89 10.54 1.76
N LYS A 105 8.31 11.69 2.32
CA LYS A 105 9.62 11.83 2.98
C LYS A 105 9.75 10.85 4.14
N MET A 106 8.71 10.74 4.98
CA MET A 106 8.75 9.83 6.13
C MET A 106 8.78 8.34 5.70
N LEU A 107 8.01 7.96 4.67
CA LEU A 107 8.09 6.62 4.10
C LEU A 107 9.49 6.31 3.54
N ASP A 108 10.15 7.29 2.92
CA ASP A 108 11.51 7.12 2.41
C ASP A 108 12.55 6.94 3.54
N VAL A 109 12.41 7.70 4.63
CA VAL A 109 13.23 7.53 5.84
C VAL A 109 13.06 6.11 6.40
N VAL A 110 11.81 5.67 6.62
CA VAL A 110 11.53 4.31 7.12
C VAL A 110 12.09 3.24 6.19
N ARG A 111 11.96 3.38 4.87
CA ARG A 111 12.56 2.44 3.90
C ARG A 111 14.08 2.37 4.03
N LYS A 112 14.76 3.51 4.18
CA LYS A 112 16.21 3.59 4.37
C LYS A 112 16.63 2.96 5.69
N ASP A 113 15.92 3.25 6.77
CA ASP A 113 16.25 2.75 8.10
C ASP A 113 16.05 1.24 8.20
N VAL A 114 14.94 0.71 7.65
CA VAL A 114 14.70 -0.74 7.60
C VAL A 114 15.77 -1.46 6.77
N LYS A 115 16.19 -0.86 5.64
CA LYS A 115 17.28 -1.40 4.83
C LYS A 115 18.61 -1.38 5.60
N SER A 116 18.91 -0.30 6.31
CA SER A 116 20.13 -0.16 7.09
C SER A 116 20.19 -1.16 8.25
N ALA A 117 19.10 -1.28 9.02
CA ALA A 117 19.05 -2.12 10.21
C ALA A 117 18.91 -3.63 9.89
N PHE A 118 18.16 -3.99 8.84
CA PHE A 118 17.79 -5.39 8.59
C PHE A 118 18.23 -5.92 7.21
N GLY A 119 18.81 -5.09 6.34
CA GLY A 119 19.20 -5.47 4.98
C GLY A 119 18.02 -5.78 4.05
N ARG A 120 16.79 -5.42 4.43
CA ARG A 120 15.56 -5.74 3.70
C ARG A 120 15.00 -4.53 2.96
N TYR A 121 14.50 -4.77 1.76
CA TYR A 121 13.71 -3.79 1.01
C TYR A 121 12.23 -3.98 1.34
N VAL A 122 11.57 -2.89 1.70
CA VAL A 122 10.13 -2.86 1.98
C VAL A 122 9.44 -1.85 1.08
N THR A 123 8.21 -2.14 0.70
CA THR A 123 7.37 -1.23 -0.07
C THR A 123 6.57 -0.32 0.87
N ASP A 124 6.05 0.80 0.36
CA ASP A 124 5.14 1.65 1.13
C ASP A 124 3.92 0.87 1.63
N ALA A 125 3.43 -0.11 0.85
CA ALA A 125 2.32 -0.97 1.24
C ALA A 125 2.67 -1.87 2.44
N ASP A 126 3.91 -2.38 2.50
CA ASP A 126 4.37 -3.20 3.63
C ASP A 126 4.45 -2.35 4.92
N ILE A 127 4.90 -1.10 4.82
CA ILE A 127 4.94 -0.17 5.95
C ILE A 127 3.53 0.10 6.48
N TRP A 128 2.59 0.43 5.58
CA TRP A 128 1.19 0.67 5.99
C TRP A 128 0.51 -0.57 6.56
N LEU A 129 0.84 -1.75 6.04
CA LEU A 129 0.36 -3.02 6.57
C LEU A 129 0.89 -3.27 7.98
N ALA A 130 2.19 -3.02 8.22
CA ALA A 130 2.82 -3.18 9.53
C ALA A 130 2.20 -2.25 10.58
N VAL A 131 1.96 -0.97 10.23
CA VAL A 131 1.30 -0.01 11.13
C VAL A 131 -0.14 -0.39 11.46
N SER A 132 -0.79 -1.16 10.58
CA SER A 132 -2.18 -1.61 10.73
C SER A 132 -2.28 -3.07 11.18
N ALA A 133 -1.18 -3.65 11.70
CA ALA A 133 -1.15 -5.03 12.13
C ALA A 133 -2.14 -5.28 13.28
N LYS A 134 -2.81 -6.44 13.27
CA LYS A 134 -3.82 -6.80 14.27
C LYS A 134 -3.23 -7.01 15.68
N ASP A 135 -1.94 -7.28 15.75
CA ASP A 135 -1.21 -7.51 17.00
C ASP A 135 -0.87 -6.19 17.72
N LEU A 136 -1.07 -5.04 17.04
CA LEU A 136 -0.91 -3.73 17.65
C LEU A 136 -2.22 -3.28 18.30
N LEU A 137 -2.10 -2.74 19.51
CA LEU A 137 -3.21 -2.02 20.13
C LEU A 137 -3.66 -0.87 19.21
N PRO A 138 -4.98 -0.59 19.08
CA PRO A 138 -5.48 0.47 18.19
C PRO A 138 -4.86 1.85 18.46
N ARG A 139 -4.55 2.16 19.71
CA ARG A 139 -3.88 3.42 20.09
C ARG A 139 -2.45 3.49 19.57
N THR A 140 -1.71 2.38 19.61
CA THR A 140 -0.35 2.28 19.07
C THR A 140 -0.36 2.42 17.56
N ALA A 141 -1.26 1.70 16.87
CA ALA A 141 -1.43 1.83 15.42
C ALA A 141 -1.77 3.29 15.02
N GLN A 142 -2.66 3.95 15.75
CA GLN A 142 -2.99 5.35 15.53
C GLN A 142 -1.79 6.29 15.76
N PHE A 143 -1.00 6.05 16.80
CA PHE A 143 0.20 6.83 17.09
C PHE A 143 1.23 6.73 15.95
N LEU A 144 1.51 5.51 15.49
CA LEU A 144 2.41 5.24 14.37
C LEU A 144 1.90 5.85 13.06
N TRP A 145 0.62 5.69 12.77
CA TRP A 145 -0.02 6.30 11.60
C TRP A 145 0.13 7.83 11.60
N LYS A 146 -0.12 8.48 12.74
CA LYS A 146 0.09 9.93 12.88
C LYS A 146 1.56 10.32 12.72
N GLY A 147 2.49 9.50 13.23
CA GLY A 147 3.93 9.69 13.04
C GLY A 147 4.32 9.69 11.56
N LEU A 148 3.89 8.66 10.81
CA LEU A 148 4.14 8.54 9.37
C LEU A 148 3.57 9.72 8.57
N HIS A 149 2.41 10.24 9.00
CA HIS A 149 1.78 11.39 8.36
C HIS A 149 2.28 12.76 8.82
N LYS A 150 3.17 12.83 9.83
CA LYS A 150 3.50 14.07 10.56
C LYS A 150 2.24 14.82 11.02
N ALA A 151 1.28 14.09 11.56
CA ALA A 151 -0.03 14.60 11.97
C ALA A 151 -0.12 14.98 13.46
N HIS A 152 0.97 14.80 14.22
CA HIS A 152 1.07 15.27 15.60
C HIS A 152 1.28 16.78 15.63
N ARG A 153 0.69 17.46 16.62
CA ARG A 153 0.84 18.91 16.82
C ARG A 153 2.14 19.20 17.58
N ILE A 154 3.28 19.00 16.91
CA ILE A 154 4.62 19.13 17.46
C ILE A 154 5.57 19.80 16.45
N GLY A 155 6.69 20.33 16.93
CA GLY A 155 7.74 20.90 16.10
C GLY A 155 7.22 22.01 15.19
N SER A 156 7.55 21.91 13.89
CA SER A 156 7.21 22.93 12.89
C SER A 156 5.71 23.18 12.73
N TYR A 157 4.84 22.30 13.26
CA TYR A 157 3.41 22.58 13.32
C TYR A 157 3.13 23.90 14.05
N TRP A 158 3.87 24.27 15.10
CA TRP A 158 3.56 25.48 15.86
C TRP A 158 4.02 26.78 15.20
N ASN A 159 4.93 26.72 14.23
CA ASN A 159 5.55 27.91 13.61
C ASN A 159 4.58 28.82 12.86
N HIS A 160 3.45 28.29 12.39
CA HIS A 160 2.45 29.07 11.64
C HIS A 160 1.37 29.68 12.55
N ILE A 161 1.36 29.36 13.84
CA ILE A 161 0.38 29.87 14.79
C ILE A 161 1.04 31.00 15.58
N PRO A 162 0.53 32.25 15.49
CA PRO A 162 1.04 33.36 16.27
C PRO A 162 1.12 33.01 17.76
N GLU A 163 2.15 33.53 18.45
CA GLU A 163 2.40 33.34 19.90
C GLU A 163 2.75 31.90 20.34
N CYS A 164 2.51 30.89 19.49
CA CYS A 164 2.79 29.49 19.81
C CYS A 164 4.15 29.00 19.31
N GLY A 165 4.93 29.82 18.60
CA GLY A 165 6.21 29.42 17.99
C GLY A 165 7.22 28.81 18.98
N ALA A 166 7.21 29.24 20.24
CA ALA A 166 8.07 28.66 21.28
C ALA A 166 7.84 27.15 21.48
N ARG A 167 6.62 26.65 21.21
CA ARG A 167 6.27 25.21 21.31
C ARG A 167 6.85 24.35 20.19
N ALA A 168 7.46 24.96 19.17
CA ALA A 168 8.15 24.21 18.14
C ALA A 168 9.52 23.70 18.59
N ILE A 169 10.05 24.29 19.66
CA ILE A 169 11.42 24.09 20.13
C ILE A 169 11.38 23.48 21.53
N CYS A 170 12.20 22.45 21.75
CA CYS A 170 12.40 21.86 23.06
C CYS A 170 13.04 22.89 23.99
N GLN A 171 12.39 23.17 25.12
CA GLN A 171 12.87 24.18 26.09
C GLN A 171 14.13 23.74 26.84
N GLU A 172 14.42 22.44 26.88
CA GLU A 172 15.57 21.88 27.60
C GLU A 172 16.86 21.92 26.77
N CYS A 173 16.78 21.63 25.46
CA CYS A 173 17.97 21.49 24.61
C CYS A 173 17.99 22.40 23.38
N GLY A 174 16.92 23.15 23.10
CA GLY A 174 16.85 24.10 21.99
C GLY A 174 16.67 23.48 20.60
N ALA A 175 16.55 22.16 20.47
CA ALA A 175 16.30 21.49 19.20
C ALA A 175 14.83 21.57 18.76
N LEU A 176 14.56 21.36 17.46
CA LEU A 176 13.19 21.23 16.95
C LEU A 176 12.50 20.04 17.63
N GLU A 177 11.33 20.28 18.22
CA GLU A 177 10.58 19.30 18.98
C GLU A 177 9.73 18.40 18.06
N ASP A 178 10.40 17.62 17.21
CA ASP A 178 9.75 16.61 16.37
C ASP A 178 9.73 15.22 17.01
N LEU A 179 9.05 14.26 16.37
CA LEU A 179 8.85 12.94 16.96
C LEU A 179 10.17 12.16 17.13
N GLU A 180 11.12 12.35 16.22
CA GLU A 180 12.44 11.73 16.31
C GLU A 180 13.22 12.32 17.48
N HIS A 181 13.17 13.64 17.63
CA HIS A 181 13.78 14.32 18.76
C HIS A 181 13.21 13.84 20.09
N ILE A 182 11.88 13.89 20.26
CA ILE A 182 11.18 13.51 21.50
C ILE A 182 11.51 12.08 21.91
N LEU A 183 11.51 11.13 20.95
CA LEU A 183 11.65 9.70 21.26
C LEU A 183 13.11 9.23 21.34
N LEU A 184 14.01 9.81 20.53
CA LEU A 184 15.34 9.22 20.28
C LEU A 184 16.53 10.14 20.61
N ARG A 185 16.34 11.46 20.68
CA ARG A 185 17.49 12.41 20.78
C ARG A 185 17.43 13.40 21.94
N CYS A 186 16.27 13.60 22.56
CA CYS A 186 16.11 14.61 23.60
C CYS A 186 16.95 14.27 24.84
N THR A 187 17.67 15.27 25.36
CA THR A 187 18.49 15.13 26.58
C THR A 187 17.68 15.26 27.87
N SER A 188 16.39 15.58 27.78
CA SER A 188 15.49 15.64 28.93
C SER A 188 15.35 14.25 29.57
N PRO A 189 15.30 14.15 30.91
CA PRO A 189 15.32 12.86 31.61
C PRO A 189 14.15 11.93 31.26
N GLY A 190 13.03 12.46 30.77
CA GLY A 190 11.86 11.64 30.46
C GLY A 190 12.14 10.53 29.45
N GLN A 191 12.93 10.82 28.41
CA GLN A 191 13.26 9.85 27.36
C GLN A 191 14.12 8.70 27.91
N SER A 192 15.17 9.02 28.68
CA SER A 192 16.07 8.00 29.25
C SER A 192 15.37 7.12 30.28
N ILE A 193 14.49 7.69 31.11
CA ILE A 193 13.69 6.94 32.09
C ILE A 193 12.78 5.91 31.38
N ILE A 194 12.12 6.31 30.30
CA ILE A 194 11.24 5.41 29.54
C ILE A 194 12.05 4.29 28.89
N TRP A 195 13.21 4.58 28.30
CA TRP A 195 14.06 3.56 27.69
C TRP A 195 14.64 2.59 28.73
N GLN A 196 15.05 3.06 29.90
CA GLN A 196 15.47 2.19 31.01
C GLN A 196 14.33 1.27 31.46
N ALA A 197 13.11 1.80 31.62
CA ALA A 197 11.95 0.98 31.95
C ALA A 197 11.65 -0.06 30.86
N ALA A 198 11.79 0.31 29.58
CA ALA A 198 11.62 -0.61 28.46
C ALA A 198 12.67 -1.73 28.44
N GLU A 199 13.94 -1.41 28.72
CA GLU A 199 15.02 -2.39 28.87
C GLU A 199 14.74 -3.39 29.99
N THR A 200 14.16 -2.97 31.11
CA THR A 200 13.82 -3.89 32.21
C THR A 200 12.66 -4.85 31.91
N LEU A 201 11.86 -4.56 30.88
CA LEU A 201 10.70 -5.39 30.52
C LEU A 201 11.11 -6.60 29.66
N TRP A 202 12.27 -6.54 29.01
CA TRP A 202 12.78 -7.55 28.07
C TRP A 202 13.99 -8.29 28.64
#